data_AF-A0A7J2U3R8-F1
#
_entry.id   AF-A0A7J2U3R8-F1
#
_cell.length_a   1.000
_cell.length_b   1.000
_cell.length_c   1.000
_cell.angle_alpha   90.00
_cell.angle_beta   90.00
_cell.angle_gamma   90.00
#
_symmetry.space_group_name_H-M   'P 1'
#
loop_
_entity.id
_entity.type
_entity.pdbx_description
1 polymer ?
#
loop_
_entity_poly.entity_id
_entity_poly.type
_entity_poly.pdbx_seq_one_letter_code
_entity_poly.pdbx_strand_id
1 'polypeptide(L)'
;MKRVRLRFAPKLEVEFIDRDKAVKHVYELGEKGTRYPLIVFGPEGCGKSAWLRQATEILKEMNFDVIYIDVLHRELIAYTDVEEVVKELTNAIIDVTGYTPLKLVDLVIYLVNQLLKRWMKKKVAILVDEVFQAIGLDRAEMYTKMLLNIIEYPPEPYENIVIVVATSEGLSRWRIGRHRWAEITPMWNMGRKGFEELYNRIPGIKPSFDEVWRLTGGNPDALSKLYQAEWGANKVVTGLIKSKQLVPSFVARWRKWLELAVEDPDHLWSPDAPEELINELISRNLIVYDLYPREHKFWVDEPPPEEDPEIGVGKFVAWQTPLHREAVKAALRI
;
A
#
# COMPACT_ATOMS: atom_id res chain seq x y z
N MET A 1 8.29 -6.57 20.99
CA MET A 1 7.56 -5.84 19.95
C MET A 1 6.14 -5.53 20.36
N LYS A 2 5.85 -4.25 20.60
CA LYS A 2 4.48 -3.77 20.79
C LYS A 2 3.73 -3.80 19.46
N ARG A 3 2.55 -4.45 19.42
CA ARG A 3 1.67 -4.40 18.24
C ARG A 3 0.92 -3.07 18.25
N VAL A 4 0.93 -2.34 17.13
CA VAL A 4 0.23 -1.05 17.01
C VAL A 4 -1.27 -1.27 17.03
N ARG A 5 -2.03 -0.35 17.66
CA ARG A 5 -3.49 -0.33 17.58
C ARG A 5 -3.92 0.50 16.40
N LEU A 6 -4.86 -0.05 15.64
CA LEU A 6 -5.33 0.51 14.37
C LEU A 6 -6.84 0.65 14.42
N ARG A 7 -7.33 1.80 13.94
CA ARG A 7 -8.76 2.03 13.78
C ARG A 7 -9.26 1.28 12.56
N PHE A 8 -9.84 0.11 12.79
CA PHE A 8 -10.37 -0.76 11.72
C PHE A 8 -11.71 -0.24 11.17
N ALA A 9 -12.57 0.27 12.04
CA ALA A 9 -13.82 0.93 11.69
C ALA A 9 -14.13 2.07 12.70
N PRO A 10 -15.11 2.96 12.46
CA PRO A 10 -15.33 4.15 13.30
C PRO A 10 -15.41 3.92 14.81
N LYS A 11 -15.84 2.73 15.26
CA LYS A 11 -15.95 2.34 16.68
C LYS A 11 -15.26 1.01 16.99
N LEU A 12 -14.31 0.58 16.15
CA LEU A 12 -13.60 -0.68 16.33
C LEU A 12 -12.11 -0.46 16.10
N GLU A 13 -11.35 -0.61 17.17
CA GLU A 13 -9.90 -0.70 17.12
C GLU A 13 -9.47 -2.16 17.22
N VAL A 14 -8.45 -2.52 16.45
CA VAL A 14 -7.81 -3.84 16.50
C VAL A 14 -6.31 -3.65 16.59
N GLU A 15 -5.63 -4.60 17.22
CA GLU A 15 -4.17 -4.65 17.17
C GLU A 15 -3.73 -5.12 15.78
N PHE A 16 -2.54 -4.69 15.35
CA PHE A 16 -1.90 -5.23 14.16
C PHE A 16 -1.68 -6.74 14.35
N ILE A 17 -2.17 -7.55 13.41
CA ILE A 17 -2.27 -9.01 13.50
C ILE A 17 -1.62 -9.63 12.25
N ASP A 18 -1.00 -10.81 12.44
CA ASP A 18 -0.30 -11.56 11.40
C ASP A 18 0.82 -10.73 10.74
N ARG A 19 1.06 -10.94 9.43
CA ARG A 19 2.12 -10.34 8.61
C ARG A 19 3.51 -10.64 9.14
N ASP A 20 3.72 -11.85 9.68
CA ASP A 20 4.97 -12.20 10.35
C ASP A 20 6.18 -12.14 9.41
N LYS A 21 6.01 -12.46 8.12
CA LYS A 21 7.09 -12.30 7.12
C LYS A 21 7.37 -10.83 6.84
N ALA A 22 6.33 -10.01 6.66
CA ALA A 22 6.50 -8.57 6.51
C ALA A 22 7.19 -7.92 7.73
N VAL A 23 6.86 -8.36 8.94
CA VAL A 23 7.49 -7.92 10.18
C VAL A 23 8.96 -8.33 10.21
N LYS A 24 9.26 -9.61 9.88
CA LYS A 24 10.64 -10.10 9.79
C LYS A 24 11.46 -9.30 8.78
N HIS A 25 10.88 -8.98 7.63
CA HIS A 25 11.53 -8.17 6.61
C HIS A 25 11.94 -6.78 7.14
N VAL A 26 11.13 -6.15 8.01
CA VAL A 26 11.53 -4.87 8.65
C VAL A 26 12.76 -5.04 9.54
N TYR A 27 12.87 -6.12 10.31
CA TYR A 27 14.09 -6.41 11.08
C TYR A 27 15.30 -6.60 10.15
N GLU A 28 15.14 -7.33 9.05
CA GLU A 28 16.22 -7.52 8.07
C GLU A 28 16.66 -6.19 7.42
N LEU A 29 15.71 -5.29 7.13
CA LEU A 29 16.00 -3.92 6.68
C LEU A 29 16.75 -3.14 7.76
N GLY A 30 16.32 -3.22 9.02
CA GLY A 30 17.00 -2.55 10.14
C GLY A 30 18.41 -3.09 10.44
N GLU A 31 18.70 -4.33 10.07
CA GLU A 31 20.03 -4.94 10.20
C GLU A 31 20.96 -4.57 9.03
N LYS A 32 20.47 -4.67 7.79
CA LYS A 32 21.27 -4.53 6.57
C LYS A 32 21.26 -3.13 5.97
N GLY A 33 20.21 -2.36 6.26
CA GLY A 33 19.91 -1.10 5.59
C GLY A 33 19.36 -1.28 4.19
N THR A 34 19.02 -0.15 3.58
CA THR A 34 18.55 -0.08 2.20
C THR A 34 19.68 0.42 1.29
N ARG A 35 20.09 -0.36 0.28
CA ARG A 35 20.98 0.14 -0.79
C ARG A 35 20.22 1.03 -1.78
N TYR A 36 18.94 0.75 -1.97
CA TYR A 36 17.99 1.51 -2.75
C TYR A 36 16.73 1.71 -1.91
N PRO A 37 16.00 2.83 -2.05
CA PRO A 37 14.69 2.98 -1.40
C PRO A 37 13.79 1.80 -1.77
N LEU A 38 13.13 1.21 -0.77
CA LEU A 38 12.17 0.14 -0.97
C LEU A 38 10.80 0.74 -1.26
N ILE A 39 10.29 0.54 -2.48
CA ILE A 39 8.96 0.98 -2.88
C ILE A 39 8.00 -0.21 -2.82
N VAL A 40 7.01 -0.09 -1.93
CA VAL A 40 6.00 -1.11 -1.70
C VAL A 40 4.69 -0.70 -2.35
N PHE A 41 4.19 -1.55 -3.25
CA PHE A 41 2.90 -1.40 -3.90
C PHE A 41 2.03 -2.62 -3.63
N GLY A 42 0.74 -2.54 -3.95
CA GLY A 42 -0.17 -3.66 -3.77
C GLY A 42 -1.63 -3.22 -3.76
N PRO A 43 -2.57 -4.16 -3.65
CA PRO A 43 -3.99 -3.84 -3.69
C PRO A 43 -4.38 -2.71 -2.73
N GLU A 44 -5.36 -1.91 -3.14
CA GLU A 44 -5.95 -0.86 -2.31
C GLU A 44 -6.49 -1.49 -1.02
N GLY A 45 -6.10 -0.93 0.13
CA GLY A 45 -6.56 -1.44 1.42
C GLY A 45 -5.94 -2.78 1.88
N CYS A 46 -4.88 -3.28 1.24
CA CYS A 46 -4.22 -4.53 1.68
C CYS A 46 -3.44 -4.41 3.02
N GLY A 47 -3.26 -3.20 3.55
CA GLY A 47 -2.63 -2.95 4.86
C GLY A 47 -1.19 -2.40 4.82
N LYS A 48 -0.75 -1.78 3.72
CA LYS A 48 0.59 -1.16 3.61
C LYS A 48 0.84 -0.10 4.70
N SER A 49 -0.11 0.81 4.91
CA SER A 49 -0.04 1.85 5.94
C SER A 49 0.03 1.28 7.36
N ALA A 50 -0.76 0.23 7.63
CA ALA A 50 -0.73 -0.49 8.89
C ALA A 50 0.64 -1.16 9.12
N TRP A 51 1.22 -1.76 8.08
CA TRP A 51 2.57 -2.32 8.10
C TRP A 51 3.64 -1.25 8.32
N LEU A 52 3.57 -0.10 7.65
CA LEU A 52 4.52 1.01 7.88
C LEU A 52 4.46 1.51 9.32
N ARG A 53 3.27 1.67 9.92
CA ARG A 53 3.14 2.05 11.34
C ARG A 53 3.76 1.02 12.27
N GLN A 54 3.57 -0.27 11.98
CA GLN A 54 4.23 -1.33 12.73
C GLN A 54 5.76 -1.31 12.53
N ALA A 55 6.22 -1.00 11.32
CA ALA A 55 7.64 -0.85 11.00
C ALA A 55 8.27 0.32 11.76
N THR A 56 7.54 1.41 11.96
CA THR A 56 7.98 2.55 12.78
C THR A 56 8.33 2.12 14.21
N GLU A 57 7.48 1.32 14.85
CA GLU A 57 7.75 0.81 16.21
C GLU A 57 8.93 -0.16 16.24
N ILE A 58 9.07 -1.02 15.23
CA ILE A 58 10.20 -1.96 15.13
C ILE A 58 11.52 -1.20 14.99
N LEU A 59 11.60 -0.25 14.05
CA LEU A 59 12.83 0.52 13.80
C LEU A 59 13.20 1.39 15.01
N LYS A 60 12.20 1.92 15.71
CA LYS A 60 12.42 2.58 17.01
C LYS A 60 13.00 1.61 18.06
N GLU A 61 12.45 0.40 18.20
CA GLU A 61 13.01 -0.65 19.09
C GLU A 61 14.46 -1.01 18.69
N MET A 62 14.81 -0.86 17.40
CA MET A 62 16.17 -1.04 16.87
C MET A 62 17.07 0.21 16.98
N ASN A 63 16.66 1.23 17.73
CA ASN A 63 17.39 2.49 17.97
C ASN A 63 17.63 3.35 16.72
N PHE A 64 16.69 3.37 15.77
CA PHE A 64 16.69 4.34 14.68
C PHE A 64 16.04 5.65 15.10
N ASP A 65 16.55 6.77 14.58
CA ASP A 65 15.81 8.01 14.47
C ASP A 65 14.81 7.86 13.31
N VAL A 66 13.52 7.71 13.62
CA VAL A 66 12.48 7.36 12.64
C VAL A 66 11.62 8.57 12.31
N ILE A 67 11.41 8.85 11.03
CA ILE A 67 10.40 9.78 10.53
C ILE A 67 9.42 8.97 9.67
N TYR A 68 8.18 8.82 10.14
CA TYR A 68 7.05 8.34 9.36
C TYR A 68 6.19 9.52 8.92
N ILE A 69 5.76 9.51 7.67
CA ILE A 69 4.90 10.53 7.08
C ILE A 69 3.85 9.88 6.20
N ASP A 70 2.59 10.26 6.41
CA ASP A 70 1.50 10.06 5.47
C ASP A 70 1.20 11.40 4.78
N VAL A 71 1.61 11.50 3.52
CA VAL A 71 1.57 12.78 2.78
C VAL A 71 0.13 13.18 2.45
N LEU A 72 -0.73 12.20 2.15
CA LEU A 72 -2.11 12.43 1.75
C LEU A 72 -2.97 12.85 2.94
N HIS A 73 -2.78 12.21 4.10
CA HIS A 73 -3.55 12.49 5.32
C HIS A 73 -2.89 13.53 6.24
N ARG A 74 -1.70 14.03 5.86
CA ARG A 74 -0.88 14.97 6.65
C ARG A 74 -0.61 14.46 8.07
N GLU A 75 -0.36 13.17 8.19
CA GLU A 75 0.02 12.56 9.46
C GLU A 75 1.54 12.39 9.51
N LEU A 76 2.11 12.61 10.69
CA LEU A 76 3.53 12.45 10.91
C LEU A 76 3.81 11.87 12.29
N ILE A 77 4.78 10.97 12.33
CA ILE A 77 5.32 10.42 13.56
C ILE A 77 6.85 10.56 13.49
N ALA A 78 7.43 11.22 14.48
CA ALA A 78 8.89 11.33 14.61
C ALA A 78 9.32 10.69 15.93
N TYR A 79 10.24 9.73 15.86
CA TYR A 79 10.91 9.15 17.00
C TYR A 79 12.39 9.51 16.93
N THR A 80 12.75 10.56 17.66
CA THR A 80 14.11 11.08 17.77
C THR A 80 14.24 11.85 19.09
N ASP A 81 15.44 11.91 19.64
CA ASP A 81 15.78 12.77 20.79
C ASP A 81 16.04 14.23 20.36
N VAL A 82 16.02 14.53 19.05
CA VAL A 82 16.24 15.88 18.51
C VAL A 82 14.92 16.67 18.55
N GLU A 83 14.72 17.44 19.61
CA GLU A 83 13.51 18.25 19.82
C GLU A 83 13.20 19.21 18.65
N GLU A 84 14.24 19.77 18.01
CA GLU A 84 14.10 20.67 16.87
C GLU A 84 13.38 19.99 15.69
N VAL A 85 13.71 18.72 15.41
CA VAL A 85 13.08 17.95 14.33
C VAL A 85 11.60 17.69 14.64
N VAL A 86 11.29 17.31 15.88
CA VAL A 86 9.90 17.09 16.31
C VAL A 86 9.08 18.38 16.21
N LYS A 87 9.67 19.51 16.61
CA LYS A 87 9.02 20.83 16.55
C LYS A 87 8.74 21.28 15.13
N GLU A 88 9.72 21.20 14.23
CA GLU A 88 9.56 21.60 12.83
C GLU A 88 8.47 20.76 12.13
N LEU A 89 8.45 19.45 12.38
CA LEU A 89 7.43 18.58 11.80
C LEU A 89 6.04 18.83 12.38
N THR A 90 5.93 19.12 13.67
CA THR A 90 4.66 19.50 14.32
C THR A 90 4.12 20.82 13.75
N ASN A 91 4.99 21.81 13.54
CA ASN A 91 4.60 23.09 12.93
C ASN A 91 4.06 22.90 11.51
N ALA A 92 4.69 22.02 10.72
CA ALA A 92 4.26 21.74 9.35
C ALA A 92 2.85 21.11 9.28
N ILE A 93 2.44 20.33 10.31
CA ILE A 93 1.08 19.79 10.40
C ILE A 93 0.06 20.88 10.77
N ILE A 94 0.40 21.73 11.74
CA ILE A 94 -0.51 22.78 12.24
C ILE A 94 -0.77 23.85 11.17
N ASP A 95 0.21 24.13 10.31
CA ASP A 95 0.06 25.08 9.21
C ASP A 95 -0.71 24.47 8.03
N VAL A 96 -2.03 24.47 8.16
CA VAL A 96 -2.99 23.99 7.15
C VAL A 96 -2.90 24.78 5.83
N THR A 97 -2.29 25.97 5.83
CA THR A 97 -2.23 26.86 4.67
C THR A 97 -0.88 26.92 3.96
N GLY A 98 0.22 26.63 4.66
CA GLY A 98 1.59 26.88 4.18
C GLY A 98 2.28 25.69 3.50
N TYR A 99 1.98 24.46 3.90
CA TYR A 99 2.64 23.27 3.38
C TYR A 99 1.78 22.55 2.33
N THR A 100 2.26 22.52 1.08
CA THR A 100 1.77 21.59 0.05
C THR A 100 2.40 20.21 0.27
N PRO A 101 1.83 19.12 -0.28
CA PRO A 101 2.46 17.79 -0.26
C PRO A 101 3.95 17.81 -0.62
N LEU A 102 4.31 18.59 -1.63
CA LEU A 102 5.70 18.78 -2.08
C LEU A 102 6.59 19.40 -1.00
N LYS A 103 6.16 20.50 -0.39
CA LYS A 103 6.92 21.16 0.67
C LYS A 103 7.11 20.25 1.89
N LEU A 104 6.14 19.39 2.18
CA LEU A 104 6.22 18.45 3.29
C LEU A 104 7.28 17.37 3.03
N VAL A 105 7.35 16.85 1.80
CA VAL A 105 8.42 15.91 1.40
C VAL A 105 9.79 16.60 1.43
N ASP A 106 9.88 17.83 0.91
CA ASP A 106 11.13 18.61 0.93
C ASP A 106 11.61 18.87 2.37
N LEU A 107 10.68 19.16 3.30
CA LEU A 107 10.99 19.30 4.73
C LEU A 107 11.53 18.00 5.32
N VAL A 108 10.90 16.85 5.06
CA VAL A 108 11.39 15.56 5.56
C VAL A 108 12.80 15.27 5.04
N ILE A 109 13.05 15.48 3.75
CA ILE A 109 14.38 15.31 3.16
C ILE A 109 15.40 16.24 3.80
N TYR A 110 15.04 17.51 4.02
CA TYR A 110 15.88 18.47 4.72
C TYR A 110 16.22 17.99 6.14
N LEU A 111 15.23 17.60 6.93
CA LEU A 111 15.43 17.19 8.32
C LEU A 111 16.25 15.91 8.44
N VAL A 112 16.07 14.95 7.53
CA VAL A 112 16.92 13.75 7.46
C VAL A 112 18.38 14.13 7.22
N ASN A 113 18.64 15.04 6.28
CA ASN A 113 20.00 15.53 6.06
C ASN A 113 20.57 16.24 7.30
N GLN A 114 19.74 16.97 8.05
CA GLN A 114 20.17 17.59 9.30
C GLN A 114 20.44 16.56 10.41
N LEU A 115 19.62 15.51 10.54
CA LEU A 115 19.86 14.38 11.46
C LEU A 115 21.25 13.78 11.23
N LEU A 116 21.60 13.53 9.96
CA LEU A 116 22.91 13.01 9.59
C LEU A 116 24.04 14.02 9.81
N LYS A 117 23.86 15.27 9.38
CA LYS A 117 24.93 16.27 9.31
C LYS A 117 25.18 17.04 10.60
N ARG A 118 24.11 17.56 11.22
CA ARG A 118 24.20 18.46 12.38
C ARG A 118 24.20 17.68 13.68
N TRP A 119 23.36 16.66 13.77
CA TRP A 119 23.21 15.83 14.97
C TRP A 119 23.96 14.50 14.89
N MET A 120 24.68 14.25 13.78
CA MET A 120 25.56 13.10 13.57
C MET A 120 24.89 11.74 13.85
N LYS A 121 23.57 11.65 13.60
CA LYS A 121 22.80 10.43 13.79
C LYS A 121 23.33 9.33 12.88
N LYS A 122 23.47 8.13 13.44
CA LYS A 122 24.08 6.99 12.76
C LYS A 122 23.05 6.02 12.19
N LYS A 123 21.83 5.99 12.74
CA LYS A 123 20.73 5.14 12.28
C LYS A 123 19.50 5.98 12.01
N VAL A 124 19.13 6.14 10.74
CA VAL A 124 17.97 6.97 10.36
C VAL A 124 17.01 6.15 9.52
N ALA A 125 15.71 6.27 9.80
CA ALA A 125 14.67 5.61 9.03
C ALA A 125 13.64 6.63 8.51
N ILE A 126 13.26 6.48 7.24
CA ILE A 126 12.25 7.29 6.57
C ILE A 126 11.18 6.34 6.03
N LEU A 127 9.96 6.48 6.54
CA LEU A 127 8.81 5.69 6.11
C LEU A 127 7.77 6.63 5.52
N VAL A 128 7.52 6.52 4.22
CA VAL A 128 6.68 7.45 3.48
C VAL A 128 5.44 6.72 2.96
N ASP A 129 4.26 7.22 3.30
CA ASP A 129 2.97 6.64 2.93
C ASP A 129 2.21 7.58 1.99
N GLU A 130 1.54 6.99 1.00
CA GLU A 130 0.70 7.67 -0.02
C GLU A 130 1.35 8.91 -0.69
N VAL A 131 2.68 8.91 -0.87
CA VAL A 131 3.39 10.07 -1.44
C VAL A 131 3.03 10.31 -2.90
N PHE A 132 3.12 9.31 -3.77
CA PHE A 132 3.04 9.52 -5.22
C PHE A 132 1.67 10.03 -5.68
N GLN A 133 0.59 9.60 -5.02
CA GLN A 133 -0.74 10.15 -5.27
C GLN A 133 -0.83 11.62 -4.85
N ALA A 134 -0.21 11.98 -3.72
CA ALA A 134 -0.26 13.34 -3.18
C ALA A 134 0.59 14.35 -3.96
N ILE A 135 1.75 13.94 -4.50
CA ILE A 135 2.67 14.83 -5.23
C ILE A 135 2.50 14.83 -6.75
N GLY A 136 1.76 13.86 -7.29
CA GLY A 136 1.63 13.61 -8.72
C GLY A 136 2.63 12.58 -9.25
N LEU A 137 2.13 11.72 -10.14
CA LEU A 137 2.89 10.64 -10.79
C LEU A 137 4.06 11.10 -11.67
N ASP A 138 4.00 12.33 -12.18
CA ASP A 138 5.07 12.98 -12.93
C ASP A 138 6.32 13.25 -12.08
N ARG A 139 6.15 13.33 -10.76
CA ARG A 139 7.23 13.64 -9.82
C ARG A 139 7.78 12.43 -9.07
N ALA A 140 7.10 11.28 -9.14
CA ALA A 140 7.49 10.06 -8.43
C ALA A 140 8.95 9.64 -8.70
N GLU A 141 9.41 9.77 -9.94
CA GLU A 141 10.80 9.48 -10.35
C GLU A 141 11.82 10.40 -9.68
N MET A 142 11.55 11.71 -9.70
CA MET A 142 12.41 12.73 -9.09
C MET A 142 12.57 12.48 -7.59
N TYR A 143 11.46 12.26 -6.87
CA TYR A 143 11.51 12.02 -5.43
C TYR A 143 12.17 10.71 -5.07
N THR A 144 11.94 9.66 -5.86
CA THR A 144 12.68 8.39 -5.70
C THR A 144 14.19 8.64 -5.84
N LYS A 145 14.62 9.45 -6.82
CA LYS A 145 16.02 9.79 -6.99
C LYS A 145 16.57 10.62 -5.83
N MET A 146 15.79 11.55 -5.27
CA MET A 146 16.20 12.32 -4.09
C MET A 146 16.41 11.41 -2.88
N LEU A 147 15.49 10.48 -2.62
CA LEU A 147 15.63 9.50 -1.53
C LEU A 147 16.86 8.61 -1.73
N LEU A 148 17.10 8.14 -2.96
CA LEU A 148 18.31 7.39 -3.29
C LEU A 148 19.58 8.19 -3.04
N ASN A 149 19.60 9.49 -3.35
CA ASN A 149 20.77 10.33 -3.14
C ASN A 149 21.13 10.47 -1.65
N ILE A 150 20.16 10.41 -0.73
CA ILE A 150 20.45 10.37 0.72
C ILE A 150 21.27 9.12 1.07
N ILE A 151 20.99 7.99 0.41
CA ILE A 151 21.70 6.73 0.61
C ILE A 151 23.09 6.77 -0.05
N GLU A 152 23.17 7.20 -1.32
CA GLU A 152 24.39 7.15 -2.14
C GLU A 152 25.40 8.25 -1.82
N TYR A 153 24.90 9.43 -1.50
CA TYR A 153 25.70 10.64 -1.28
C TYR A 153 25.23 11.34 0.00
N PRO A 154 25.28 10.67 1.16
CA PRO A 154 24.87 11.26 2.41
C PRO A 154 25.77 12.45 2.76
N PRO A 155 25.26 13.46 3.48
CA PRO A 155 26.07 14.61 3.89
C PRO A 155 27.17 14.23 4.89
N GLU A 156 27.01 13.13 5.64
CA GLU A 156 27.97 12.58 6.59
C GLU A 156 27.86 11.05 6.63
N PRO A 157 28.91 10.31 7.03
CA PRO A 157 28.84 8.85 7.17
C PRO A 157 27.83 8.41 8.24
N TYR A 158 26.96 7.47 7.86
CA TYR A 158 26.00 6.79 8.73
C TYR A 158 26.40 5.32 8.97
N GLU A 159 25.82 4.69 10.00
CA GLU A 159 25.92 3.25 10.23
C GLU A 159 24.84 2.49 9.45
N ASN A 160 23.60 2.96 9.51
CA ASN A 160 22.49 2.34 8.80
C ASN A 160 21.41 3.36 8.39
N ILE A 161 20.80 3.17 7.21
CA ILE A 161 19.66 3.93 6.75
C ILE A 161 18.59 3.00 6.19
N VAL A 162 17.33 3.24 6.55
CA VAL A 162 16.17 2.50 6.03
C VAL A 162 15.21 3.49 5.38
N ILE A 163 14.97 3.34 4.08
CA ILE A 163 13.98 4.14 3.36
C ILE A 163 12.93 3.23 2.75
N VAL A 164 11.67 3.38 3.18
CA VAL A 164 10.52 2.63 2.65
C VAL A 164 9.44 3.61 2.21
N VAL A 165 8.89 3.39 1.02
CA VAL A 165 7.81 4.17 0.44
C VAL A 165 6.65 3.24 0.10
N ALA A 166 5.48 3.41 0.71
CA ALA A 166 4.27 2.71 0.33
C ALA A 166 3.41 3.55 -0.63
N THR A 167 2.87 2.92 -1.65
CA THR A 167 1.91 3.53 -2.59
C THR A 167 0.81 2.54 -2.94
N SER A 168 -0.44 3.01 -2.95
CA SER A 168 -1.58 2.19 -3.38
C SER A 168 -1.77 2.14 -4.90
N GLU A 169 -0.90 2.81 -5.67
CA GLU A 169 -1.08 2.96 -7.11
C GLU A 169 -0.09 2.14 -7.96
N GLY A 170 -0.63 1.37 -8.91
CA GLY A 170 0.16 0.55 -9.83
C GLY A 170 0.88 1.32 -10.96
N LEU A 171 0.44 2.52 -11.35
CA LEU A 171 1.03 3.24 -12.49
C LEU A 171 2.44 3.79 -12.20
N SER A 172 2.66 4.27 -10.98
CA SER A 172 3.97 4.75 -10.53
C SER A 172 5.06 3.67 -10.65
N ARG A 173 4.69 2.39 -10.48
CA ARG A 173 5.59 1.23 -10.57
C ARG A 173 6.33 1.19 -11.90
N TRP A 174 5.63 1.36 -13.02
CA TRP A 174 6.22 1.26 -14.36
C TRP A 174 7.18 2.42 -14.64
N ARG A 175 6.82 3.61 -14.18
CA ARG A 175 7.66 4.81 -14.31
C ARG A 175 8.95 4.64 -13.51
N ILE A 176 8.86 4.18 -12.27
CA ILE A 176 10.05 4.03 -11.43
C ILE A 176 10.88 2.81 -11.83
N GLY A 177 10.22 1.70 -12.16
CA GLY A 177 10.86 0.41 -12.46
C GLY A 177 11.66 0.36 -13.76
N ARG A 178 11.44 1.31 -14.68
CA ARG A 178 12.33 1.49 -15.85
C ARG A 178 13.72 2.03 -15.47
N HIS A 179 13.87 2.52 -14.24
CA HIS A 179 15.12 3.00 -13.67
C HIS A 179 15.66 2.04 -12.62
N ARG A 180 16.99 2.03 -12.43
CA ARG A 180 17.64 1.29 -11.34
C ARG A 180 17.79 2.15 -10.09
N TRP A 181 16.70 2.80 -9.67
CA TRP A 181 16.73 3.77 -8.56
C TRP A 181 16.07 3.28 -7.28
N ALA A 182 15.26 2.23 -7.35
CA ALA A 182 14.53 1.68 -6.21
C ALA A 182 14.42 0.16 -6.32
N GLU A 183 14.26 -0.50 -5.19
CA GLU A 183 13.76 -1.86 -5.12
C GLU A 183 12.23 -1.80 -5.05
N ILE A 184 11.55 -2.43 -6.02
CA ILE A 184 10.08 -2.37 -6.09
C ILE A 184 9.52 -3.73 -5.73
N THR A 185 8.83 -3.82 -4.59
CA THR A 185 8.38 -5.08 -4.00
C THR A 185 6.89 -5.02 -3.67
N PRO A 186 6.05 -5.92 -4.22
CA PRO A 186 4.63 -5.96 -3.90
C PRO A 186 4.31 -6.47 -2.48
N MET A 187 3.18 -6.05 -1.96
CA MET A 187 2.51 -6.60 -0.78
C MET A 187 1.09 -7.02 -1.17
N TRP A 188 0.75 -8.30 -0.97
CA TRP A 188 -0.57 -8.83 -1.29
C TRP A 188 -1.57 -8.63 -0.14
N ASN A 189 -2.84 -8.99 -0.39
CA ASN A 189 -3.85 -9.17 0.66
C ASN A 189 -3.39 -10.20 1.71
N MET A 190 -4.05 -10.25 2.87
CA MET A 190 -3.65 -11.15 3.96
C MET A 190 -3.85 -12.61 3.55
N GLY A 191 -2.95 -13.49 4.00
CA GLY A 191 -3.15 -14.92 3.91
C GLY A 191 -4.39 -15.37 4.69
N ARG A 192 -4.98 -16.51 4.31
CA ARG A 192 -6.26 -16.98 4.87
C ARG A 192 -6.24 -17.10 6.40
N LYS A 193 -5.16 -17.60 6.98
CA LYS A 193 -5.02 -17.79 8.44
C LYS A 193 -5.03 -16.46 9.20
N GLY A 194 -4.16 -15.51 8.86
CA GLY A 194 -4.17 -14.22 9.56
C GLY A 194 -5.39 -13.37 9.26
N PHE A 195 -5.98 -13.52 8.07
CA PHE A 195 -7.26 -12.89 7.79
C PHE A 195 -8.39 -13.45 8.68
N GLU A 196 -8.37 -14.76 8.97
CA GLU A 196 -9.29 -15.37 9.94
C GLU A 196 -9.08 -14.82 11.36
N GLU A 197 -7.83 -14.62 11.78
CA GLU A 197 -7.53 -13.97 13.05
C GLU A 197 -8.09 -12.55 13.13
N LEU A 198 -7.91 -11.74 12.07
CA LEU A 198 -8.48 -10.40 11.98
C LEU A 198 -10.01 -10.43 12.00
N TYR A 199 -10.62 -11.32 11.21
CA TYR A 199 -12.06 -11.55 11.17
C TYR A 199 -12.61 -11.90 12.56
N ASN A 200 -11.89 -12.71 13.34
CA ASN A 200 -12.29 -13.12 14.68
C ASN A 200 -12.28 -11.97 15.71
N ARG A 201 -11.55 -10.87 15.44
CA ARG A 201 -11.60 -9.65 16.28
C ARG A 201 -12.85 -8.81 16.07
N ILE A 202 -13.58 -9.02 14.97
CA ILE A 202 -14.81 -8.28 14.69
C ILE A 202 -15.94 -8.83 15.57
N PRO A 203 -16.58 -7.99 16.40
CA PRO A 203 -17.65 -8.39 17.30
C PRO A 203 -18.99 -8.53 16.57
N GLY A 204 -19.96 -9.17 17.23
CA GLY A 204 -21.34 -9.29 16.76
C GLY A 204 -21.59 -10.47 15.83
N ILE A 205 -22.84 -10.58 15.36
CA ILE A 205 -23.27 -11.61 14.42
C ILE A 205 -22.66 -11.29 13.05
N LYS A 206 -22.09 -12.30 12.42
CA LYS A 206 -21.36 -12.19 11.16
C LYS A 206 -21.59 -13.45 10.31
N PRO A 207 -21.52 -13.34 8.96
CA PRO A 207 -21.59 -14.50 8.06
C PRO A 207 -20.46 -15.50 8.35
N SER A 208 -20.47 -16.67 7.69
CA SER A 208 -19.35 -17.59 7.87
C SER A 208 -18.04 -17.00 7.38
N PHE A 209 -16.92 -17.42 7.97
CA PHE A 209 -15.60 -16.97 7.53
C PHE A 209 -15.37 -17.24 6.04
N ASP A 210 -15.76 -18.42 5.55
CA ASP A 210 -15.61 -18.80 4.15
C ASP A 210 -16.39 -17.88 3.20
N GLU A 211 -17.59 -17.44 3.59
CA GLU A 211 -18.36 -16.48 2.80
C GLU A 211 -17.64 -15.12 2.72
N VAL A 212 -17.13 -14.63 3.85
CA VAL A 212 -16.39 -13.37 3.91
C VAL A 212 -15.06 -13.48 3.15
N TRP A 213 -14.36 -14.61 3.23
CA TRP A 213 -13.15 -14.90 2.46
C TRP A 213 -13.41 -14.80 0.96
N ARG A 214 -14.47 -15.47 0.47
CA ARG A 214 -14.87 -15.43 -0.96
C ARG A 214 -15.19 -14.02 -1.47
N LEU A 215 -15.66 -13.13 -0.60
CA LEU A 215 -15.99 -11.75 -0.98
C LEU A 215 -14.78 -10.81 -0.91
N THR A 216 -13.83 -11.08 -0.02
CA THR A 216 -12.75 -10.13 0.29
C THR A 216 -11.40 -10.55 -0.25
N GLY A 217 -11.16 -11.84 -0.48
CA GLY A 217 -9.86 -12.38 -0.88
C GLY A 217 -8.75 -12.02 0.11
N GLY A 218 -9.08 -11.91 1.39
CA GLY A 218 -8.15 -11.54 2.46
C GLY A 218 -7.85 -10.05 2.58
N ASN A 219 -8.59 -9.17 1.90
CA ASN A 219 -8.37 -7.72 1.95
C ASN A 219 -8.98 -7.09 3.22
N PRO A 220 -8.16 -6.47 4.11
CA PRO A 220 -8.64 -5.88 5.36
C PRO A 220 -9.65 -4.74 5.19
N ASP A 221 -9.46 -3.87 4.20
CA ASP A 221 -10.39 -2.76 3.94
C ASP A 221 -11.74 -3.28 3.41
N ALA A 222 -11.74 -4.26 2.51
CA ALA A 222 -12.96 -4.90 2.04
C ALA A 222 -13.75 -5.55 3.20
N LEU A 223 -13.06 -6.18 4.15
CA LEU A 223 -13.66 -6.70 5.38
C LEU A 223 -14.29 -5.57 6.22
N SER A 224 -13.57 -4.45 6.38
CA SER A 224 -14.09 -3.29 7.11
C SER A 224 -15.33 -2.70 6.43
N LYS A 225 -15.31 -2.60 5.09
CA LYS A 225 -16.46 -2.13 4.30
C LYS A 225 -17.67 -3.05 4.45
N LEU A 226 -17.48 -4.37 4.43
CA LEU A 226 -18.56 -5.32 4.72
C LEU A 226 -19.12 -5.14 6.13
N TYR A 227 -18.26 -5.05 7.14
CA TYR A 227 -18.68 -4.83 8.52
C TYR A 227 -19.49 -3.53 8.68
N GLN A 228 -19.01 -2.41 8.10
CA GLN A 228 -19.71 -1.12 8.11
C GLN A 228 -21.01 -1.12 7.29
N ALA A 229 -21.13 -2.03 6.32
CA ALA A 229 -22.33 -2.25 5.54
C ALA A 229 -23.27 -3.29 6.17
N GLU A 230 -23.06 -3.66 7.44
CA GLU A 230 -23.85 -4.69 8.14
C GLU A 230 -23.86 -6.01 7.36
N TRP A 231 -22.72 -6.36 6.78
CA TRP A 231 -22.50 -7.52 5.92
C TRP A 231 -23.28 -7.52 4.60
N GLY A 232 -23.86 -6.38 4.21
CA GLY A 232 -24.55 -6.20 2.95
C GLY A 232 -23.62 -6.05 1.74
N ALA A 233 -23.21 -7.18 1.14
CA ALA A 233 -22.32 -7.20 -0.04
C ALA A 233 -22.82 -6.29 -1.19
N ASN A 234 -24.13 -6.30 -1.48
CA ASN A 234 -24.74 -5.46 -2.52
C ASN A 234 -24.53 -3.95 -2.28
N LYS A 235 -24.52 -3.51 -1.02
CA LYS A 235 -24.26 -2.11 -0.66
C LYS A 235 -22.81 -1.73 -0.98
N VAL A 236 -21.86 -2.62 -0.66
CA VAL A 236 -20.43 -2.41 -0.97
C VAL A 236 -20.21 -2.43 -2.49
N VAL A 237 -20.79 -3.40 -3.20
CA VAL A 237 -20.74 -3.51 -4.66
C VAL A 237 -21.28 -2.24 -5.34
N THR A 238 -22.43 -1.73 -4.89
CA THR A 238 -23.00 -0.48 -5.43
C THR A 238 -22.08 0.72 -5.22
N GLY A 239 -21.44 0.80 -4.04
CA GLY A 239 -20.42 1.81 -3.75
C GLY A 239 -19.23 1.71 -4.70
N LEU A 240 -18.71 0.50 -4.94
CA LEU A 240 -17.61 0.24 -5.86
C LEU A 240 -17.96 0.62 -7.30
N ILE A 241 -19.17 0.29 -7.79
CA ILE A 241 -19.62 0.71 -9.13
C ILE A 241 -19.51 2.23 -9.29
N LYS A 242 -19.94 2.99 -8.27
CA LYS A 242 -19.87 4.45 -8.30
C LYS A 242 -18.43 4.97 -8.20
N SER A 243 -17.66 4.49 -7.22
CA SER A 243 -16.30 5.01 -6.98
C SER A 243 -15.31 4.65 -8.10
N LYS A 244 -15.46 3.46 -8.69
CA LYS A 244 -14.63 2.98 -9.81
C LYS A 244 -15.14 3.46 -11.18
N GLN A 245 -16.17 4.33 -11.16
CA GLN A 245 -16.77 4.97 -12.32
C GLN A 245 -17.22 3.97 -13.41
N LEU A 246 -17.78 2.83 -13.01
CA LEU A 246 -18.31 1.79 -13.92
C LEU A 246 -19.63 2.27 -14.57
N VAL A 247 -19.56 3.39 -15.27
CA VAL A 247 -20.67 4.04 -15.96
C VAL A 247 -21.03 3.27 -17.24
N PRO A 248 -22.28 3.36 -17.72
CA PRO A 248 -22.73 2.59 -18.87
C PRO A 248 -21.87 2.77 -20.14
N SER A 249 -21.34 3.96 -20.39
CA SER A 249 -20.47 4.21 -21.56
C SER A 249 -19.15 3.44 -21.49
N PHE A 250 -18.51 3.38 -20.32
CA PHE A 250 -17.29 2.60 -20.10
C PHE A 250 -17.58 1.10 -20.25
N VAL A 251 -18.64 0.62 -19.60
CA VAL A 251 -19.03 -0.80 -19.64
C VAL A 251 -19.40 -1.22 -21.06
N ALA A 252 -20.20 -0.43 -21.78
CA ALA A 252 -20.60 -0.73 -23.15
C ALA A 252 -19.40 -0.76 -24.12
N ARG A 253 -18.46 0.19 -23.97
CA ARG A 253 -17.24 0.25 -24.78
C ARG A 253 -16.40 -1.03 -24.64
N TRP A 254 -16.28 -1.55 -23.43
CA TRP A 254 -15.38 -2.65 -23.11
C TRP A 254 -16.08 -3.98 -22.81
N ARG A 255 -17.39 -4.07 -23.05
CA ARG A 255 -18.27 -5.17 -22.62
C ARG A 255 -17.68 -6.55 -22.87
N LYS A 256 -17.26 -6.85 -24.11
CA LYS A 256 -16.69 -8.14 -24.50
C LYS A 256 -15.50 -8.53 -23.62
N TRP A 257 -14.60 -7.60 -23.34
CA TRP A 257 -13.40 -7.86 -22.52
C TRP A 257 -13.73 -7.95 -21.03
N LEU A 258 -14.64 -7.12 -20.54
CA LEU A 258 -15.08 -7.17 -19.14
C LEU A 258 -15.82 -8.49 -18.84
N GLU A 259 -16.63 -9.00 -19.76
CA GLU A 259 -17.29 -10.31 -19.64
C GLU A 259 -16.28 -11.45 -19.53
N LEU A 260 -15.24 -11.45 -20.37
CA LEU A 260 -14.15 -12.43 -20.29
C LEU A 260 -13.35 -12.31 -18.99
N ALA A 261 -12.98 -11.08 -18.60
CA ALA A 261 -12.17 -10.81 -17.41
C ALA A 261 -12.88 -11.16 -16.09
N VAL A 262 -14.21 -11.07 -16.05
CA VAL A 262 -15.01 -11.47 -14.88
C VAL A 262 -14.95 -12.98 -14.66
N GLU A 263 -14.90 -13.77 -15.73
CA GLU A 263 -14.74 -15.23 -15.63
C GLU A 263 -13.29 -15.61 -15.32
N ASP A 264 -12.33 -14.98 -16.01
CA ASP A 264 -10.91 -15.15 -15.73
C ASP A 264 -10.13 -13.85 -16.07
N PRO A 265 -9.52 -13.19 -15.07
CA PRO A 265 -8.80 -11.93 -15.28
C PRO A 265 -7.60 -12.05 -16.24
N ASP A 266 -7.04 -13.24 -16.44
CA ASP A 266 -5.89 -13.44 -17.34
C ASP A 266 -6.24 -13.25 -18.82
N HIS A 267 -7.52 -13.17 -19.19
CA HIS A 267 -7.90 -12.71 -20.54
C HIS A 267 -7.34 -11.31 -20.85
N LEU A 268 -7.10 -10.48 -19.82
CA LEU A 268 -6.48 -9.17 -19.96
C LEU A 268 -4.97 -9.25 -20.23
N TRP A 269 -4.33 -10.40 -20.03
CA TRP A 269 -2.92 -10.65 -20.38
C TRP A 269 -2.74 -11.09 -21.85
N SER A 270 -3.84 -11.33 -22.57
CA SER A 270 -3.80 -11.70 -23.99
C SER A 270 -3.13 -10.61 -24.83
N PRO A 271 -2.36 -10.96 -25.88
CA PRO A 271 -1.83 -9.97 -26.83
C PRO A 271 -2.93 -9.19 -27.57
N ASP A 272 -4.15 -9.74 -27.65
CA ASP A 272 -5.30 -9.07 -28.26
C ASP A 272 -6.01 -8.10 -27.30
N ALA A 273 -5.68 -8.14 -25.99
CA ALA A 273 -6.30 -7.28 -25.00
C ALA A 273 -5.89 -5.81 -25.24
N PRO A 274 -6.84 -4.88 -25.37
CA PRO A 274 -6.53 -3.47 -25.63
C PRO A 274 -5.73 -2.86 -24.47
N GLU A 275 -4.56 -2.31 -24.77
CA GLU A 275 -3.72 -1.61 -23.79
C GLU A 275 -4.47 -0.44 -23.12
N GLU A 276 -5.31 0.27 -23.88
CA GLU A 276 -6.17 1.34 -23.36
C GLU A 276 -7.10 0.84 -22.24
N LEU A 277 -7.73 -0.33 -22.42
CA LEU A 277 -8.57 -0.93 -21.39
C LEU A 277 -7.76 -1.28 -20.15
N ILE A 278 -6.60 -1.92 -20.32
CA ILE A 278 -5.73 -2.32 -19.21
C ILE A 278 -5.35 -1.09 -18.38
N ASN A 279 -4.92 -0.01 -19.05
CA ASN A 279 -4.58 1.25 -18.41
C ASN A 279 -5.79 1.89 -17.70
N GLU A 280 -6.99 1.85 -18.29
CA GLU A 280 -8.21 2.31 -17.64
C GLU A 280 -8.56 1.46 -16.39
N LEU A 281 -8.40 0.14 -16.43
CA LEU A 281 -8.66 -0.74 -15.28
C LEU A 281 -7.65 -0.56 -14.14
N ILE A 282 -6.37 -0.36 -14.46
CA ILE A 282 -5.31 -0.07 -13.48
C ILE A 282 -5.56 1.30 -12.84
N SER A 283 -5.79 2.36 -13.64
CA SER A 283 -6.01 3.72 -13.13
C SER A 283 -7.27 3.84 -12.27
N ARG A 284 -8.28 3.01 -12.52
CA ARG A 284 -9.49 2.90 -11.69
C ARG A 284 -9.29 2.03 -10.46
N ASN A 285 -8.11 1.42 -10.25
CA ASN A 285 -7.85 0.43 -9.20
C ASN A 285 -8.92 -0.67 -9.22
N LEU A 286 -9.13 -1.32 -10.37
CA LEU A 286 -9.99 -2.50 -10.52
C LEU A 286 -9.18 -3.79 -10.51
N ILE A 287 -8.00 -3.77 -11.12
CA ILE A 287 -7.11 -4.92 -11.26
C ILE A 287 -5.72 -4.65 -10.68
N VAL A 288 -4.98 -5.73 -10.45
CA VAL A 288 -3.53 -5.75 -10.34
C VAL A 288 -3.01 -6.51 -11.56
N TYR A 289 -2.18 -5.84 -12.36
CA TYR A 289 -1.67 -6.34 -13.64
C TYR A 289 -0.18 -6.66 -13.55
N ASP A 290 0.28 -7.65 -14.31
CA ASP A 290 1.66 -8.14 -14.29
C ASP A 290 2.09 -8.52 -12.86
N LEU A 291 1.45 -9.56 -12.33
CA LEU A 291 1.74 -10.14 -11.03
C LEU A 291 3.13 -10.78 -11.03
N TYR A 292 3.88 -10.51 -9.97
CA TYR A 292 5.22 -11.04 -9.79
C TYR A 292 5.19 -12.57 -9.57
N PRO A 293 6.29 -13.30 -9.82
CA PRO A 293 6.37 -14.71 -9.45
C PRO A 293 6.07 -14.91 -7.95
N ARG A 294 5.41 -16.00 -7.56
CA ARG A 294 4.93 -16.22 -6.17
C ARG A 294 6.03 -16.81 -5.28
N GLU A 295 7.28 -16.51 -5.60
CA GLU A 295 8.40 -16.81 -4.72
C GLU A 295 8.48 -15.74 -3.63
N HIS A 296 8.58 -16.14 -2.36
CA HIS A 296 8.58 -15.21 -1.23
C HIS A 296 9.61 -14.07 -1.33
N LYS A 297 10.76 -14.30 -1.98
CA LYS A 297 11.80 -13.28 -2.17
C LYS A 297 11.36 -12.06 -2.97
N PHE A 298 10.27 -12.16 -3.73
CA PHE A 298 9.71 -11.09 -4.54
C PHE A 298 8.58 -10.32 -3.87
N TRP A 299 8.25 -10.63 -2.62
CA TRP A 299 7.11 -10.05 -1.91
C TRP A 299 7.51 -9.56 -0.53
N VAL A 300 6.88 -8.49 -0.07
CA VAL A 300 7.09 -8.01 1.31
C VAL A 300 6.58 -9.03 2.32
N ASP A 301 5.52 -9.75 1.97
CA ASP A 301 4.83 -10.72 2.81
C ASP A 301 4.46 -11.99 2.00
N GLU A 302 3.39 -12.70 2.37
CA GLU A 302 2.92 -13.83 1.59
C GLU A 302 2.41 -13.38 0.20
N PRO A 303 2.84 -14.05 -0.88
CA PRO A 303 2.30 -13.80 -2.21
C PRO A 303 0.85 -14.30 -2.33
N PRO A 304 0.11 -13.87 -3.36
CA PRO A 304 -1.13 -14.55 -3.75
C PRO A 304 -0.89 -16.03 -4.06
N PRO A 305 -1.95 -16.86 -4.09
CA PRO A 305 -1.87 -18.16 -4.73
C PRO A 305 -1.43 -18.04 -6.21
N GLU A 306 -0.94 -19.13 -6.80
CA GLU A 306 -0.60 -19.16 -8.23
C GLU A 306 -1.81 -18.78 -9.09
N GLU A 307 -2.93 -19.46 -8.86
CA GLU A 307 -4.24 -19.19 -9.44
C GLU A 307 -5.31 -19.55 -8.41
N ASP A 308 -6.32 -18.68 -8.27
CA ASP A 308 -7.52 -18.93 -7.48
C ASP A 308 -8.70 -18.13 -8.07
N PRO A 309 -9.45 -18.73 -9.02
CA PRO A 309 -10.60 -18.09 -9.63
C PRO A 309 -11.70 -17.73 -8.64
N GLU A 310 -11.82 -18.42 -7.49
CA GLU A 310 -12.86 -18.14 -6.50
C GLU A 310 -12.71 -16.70 -5.97
N ILE A 311 -11.47 -16.30 -5.66
CA ILE A 311 -11.14 -14.96 -5.18
C ILE A 311 -10.67 -14.01 -6.30
N GLY A 312 -10.74 -14.43 -7.56
CA GLY A 312 -10.44 -13.59 -8.72
C GLY A 312 -8.95 -13.33 -8.92
N VAL A 313 -8.11 -14.32 -8.62
CA VAL A 313 -6.66 -14.28 -8.85
C VAL A 313 -6.31 -15.20 -10.02
N GLY A 314 -5.81 -14.62 -11.11
CA GLY A 314 -5.17 -15.35 -12.20
C GLY A 314 -3.66 -15.43 -12.01
N LYS A 315 -2.99 -16.01 -13.01
CA LYS A 315 -1.54 -16.18 -13.07
C LYS A 315 -0.81 -14.87 -13.34
N PHE A 316 -1.38 -13.97 -14.12
CA PHE A 316 -0.74 -12.69 -14.47
C PHE A 316 -1.53 -11.47 -14.04
N VAL A 317 -2.86 -11.62 -13.94
CA VAL A 317 -3.78 -10.54 -13.59
C VAL A 317 -4.68 -11.01 -12.45
N ALA A 318 -4.99 -10.11 -11.53
CA ALA A 318 -5.97 -10.35 -10.48
C ALA A 318 -6.90 -9.17 -10.33
N TRP A 319 -8.10 -9.43 -9.84
CA TRP A 319 -8.95 -8.38 -9.28
C TRP A 319 -8.33 -7.86 -7.98
N GLN A 320 -8.54 -6.57 -7.68
CA GLN A 320 -8.09 -5.99 -6.41
C GLN A 320 -8.66 -6.75 -5.20
N THR A 321 -9.95 -7.08 -5.28
CA THR A 321 -10.67 -7.99 -4.40
C THR A 321 -11.82 -8.67 -5.18
N PRO A 322 -12.39 -9.78 -4.68
CA PRO A 322 -13.56 -10.40 -5.31
C PRO A 322 -14.76 -9.45 -5.44
N LEU A 323 -14.97 -8.55 -4.46
CA LEU A 323 -16.01 -7.50 -4.56
C LEU A 323 -15.81 -6.55 -5.76
N HIS A 324 -14.57 -6.31 -6.22
CA HIS A 324 -14.34 -5.52 -7.44
C HIS A 324 -14.79 -6.28 -8.69
N ARG A 325 -14.54 -7.60 -8.77
CA ARG A 325 -15.11 -8.47 -9.81
C ARG A 325 -16.63 -8.41 -9.80
N GLU A 326 -17.25 -8.55 -8.63
CA GLU A 326 -18.71 -8.51 -8.50
C GLU A 326 -19.29 -7.15 -8.91
N ALA A 327 -18.56 -6.05 -8.67
CA ALA A 327 -18.95 -4.73 -9.17
C ALA A 327 -18.97 -4.63 -10.69
N VAL A 328 -17.95 -5.17 -11.37
CA VAL A 328 -17.94 -5.25 -12.84
C VAL A 328 -19.06 -6.15 -13.36
N LYS A 329 -19.23 -7.33 -12.74
CA LYS A 329 -20.29 -8.29 -13.09
C LYS A 329 -21.69 -7.69 -12.95
N ALA A 330 -21.93 -6.93 -11.88
CA ALA A 330 -23.19 -6.23 -11.68
C ALA A 330 -23.37 -5.10 -12.69
N ALA A 331 -22.33 -4.32 -12.99
CA ALA A 331 -22.40 -3.23 -13.96
C ALA A 331 -22.67 -3.71 -15.39
N LEU A 332 -22.23 -4.92 -15.76
CA LEU A 332 -22.52 -5.55 -17.05
C LEU A 332 -24.02 -5.87 -17.28
N ARG A 333 -24.81 -5.95 -16.20
CA ARG A 333 -26.25 -6.24 -16.23
C ARG A 333 -27.13 -4.98 -16.24
N ILE A 334 -26.53 -3.81 -16.03
CA ILE A 334 -27.16 -2.50 -16.13
C ILE A 334 -27.08 -2.06 -17.59
#